data_AF-A0A4V4LFT1-F1
#
_entry.id   AF-A0A4V4LFT1-F1
#
_cell.length_a   1.000
_cell.length_b   1.000
_cell.length_c   1.000
_cell.angle_alpha   90.00
_cell.angle_beta   90.00
_cell.angle_gamma   90.00
#
_symmetry.space_group_name_H-M   'P 1'
#
loop_
_entity.id
_entity.type
_entity.pdbx_description
1 polymer ?
#
loop_
_entity_poly.entity_id
_entity_poly.type
_entity_poly.pdbx_seq_one_letter_code
_entity_poly.pdbx_strand_id
1 'polypeptide(L)'
;MECRLPSDIYLLLKSSDFVTHDLEHAYDDCVEDVSPDDDTPKQIADIPYHLVLRKFFQMNPSVEFRCFVRNRKLIALCQRDLNHFDFLFRMQDKLRHVIHNFFDDRLKHTFPDDNFVFDVYVPPPHDRVWLIDVNPWAVRTDPLLFSWLELLTLPEPPEEKVIRIPIRPANGTAESEEQSAAQSTDAREGEVSEGRTDMEDSDEEEADEEIWVPEFRLIRKDDPEAYSFNTPQYSAHKLPRDVVDASQGGPGALREFADNWKEMLAKQQQEDAEYESSEGD
;
A
#
# COMPACT_ATOMS: atom_id res chain seq x y z
N MET A 1 16.48 5.85 -10.05
CA MET A 1 17.86 6.00 -10.54
C MET A 1 18.02 7.39 -11.16
N GLU A 2 19.24 7.94 -11.22
CA GLU A 2 19.52 9.22 -11.89
C GLU A 2 19.92 8.96 -13.35
N CYS A 3 19.30 9.67 -14.28
CA CYS A 3 19.69 9.70 -15.69
C CYS A 3 19.90 11.17 -16.08
N ARG A 4 21.02 11.48 -16.74
CA ARG A 4 21.37 12.85 -17.16
C ARG A 4 21.28 13.04 -18.67
N LEU A 5 21.45 11.97 -19.43
CA LEU A 5 21.37 11.95 -20.89
C LEU A 5 20.29 10.95 -21.36
N PRO A 6 19.73 11.13 -22.58
CA PRO A 6 18.81 10.15 -23.17
C PRO A 6 19.44 8.76 -23.33
N SER A 7 20.75 8.67 -23.56
CA SER A 7 21.52 7.42 -23.61
C SER A 7 21.35 6.59 -22.34
N ASP A 8 21.39 7.24 -21.17
CA ASP A 8 21.28 6.58 -19.87
C ASP A 8 19.90 5.95 -19.71
N ILE A 9 18.86 6.65 -20.18
CA ILE A 9 17.47 6.16 -20.18
C ILE A 9 17.35 4.95 -21.10
N TYR A 10 17.87 5.03 -22.34
CA TYR A 10 17.82 3.91 -23.28
C TYR A 10 18.59 2.69 -22.79
N LEU A 11 19.77 2.88 -22.20
CA LEU A 11 20.57 1.81 -21.61
C LEU A 11 19.80 1.15 -20.47
N LEU A 12 19.33 1.95 -19.51
CA LEU A 12 18.62 1.48 -18.32
C LEU A 12 17.36 0.69 -18.64
N LEU A 13 16.54 1.20 -19.57
CA LEU A 13 15.29 0.53 -19.96
C LEU A 13 15.56 -0.77 -20.72
N LYS A 14 16.59 -0.81 -21.59
CA LYS A 14 16.96 -2.03 -22.33
C LYS A 14 17.62 -3.10 -21.47
N SER A 15 18.26 -2.72 -20.37
CA SER A 15 18.86 -3.67 -19.42
C SER A 15 17.90 -4.09 -18.29
N SER A 16 16.62 -3.75 -18.38
CA SER A 16 15.65 -4.00 -17.31
C SER A 16 14.68 -5.14 -17.66
N ASP A 17 14.70 -6.18 -16.83
CA ASP A 17 13.73 -7.27 -16.89
C ASP A 17 12.30 -6.80 -16.59
N PHE A 18 12.12 -5.80 -15.71
CA PHE A 18 10.80 -5.22 -15.43
C PHE A 18 10.22 -4.53 -16.67
N VAL A 19 11.05 -3.78 -17.40
CA VAL A 19 10.61 -3.13 -18.65
C VAL A 19 10.33 -4.16 -19.74
N THR A 20 11.14 -5.22 -19.83
CA THR A 20 10.86 -6.35 -20.73
C THR A 20 9.53 -7.02 -20.38
N HIS A 21 9.27 -7.25 -19.09
CA HIS A 21 8.01 -7.78 -18.59
C HIS A 21 6.82 -6.87 -18.93
N ASP A 22 6.94 -5.56 -18.71
CA ASP A 22 5.87 -4.61 -19.03
C ASP A 22 5.54 -4.56 -20.53
N LEU A 23 6.51 -4.86 -21.40
CA LEU A 23 6.34 -4.92 -22.86
C LEU A 23 5.78 -6.25 -23.38
N GLU A 24 6.05 -7.36 -22.70
CA GLU A 24 5.78 -8.72 -23.24
C GLU A 24 4.78 -9.54 -22.40
N HIS A 25 4.63 -9.25 -21.10
CA HIS A 25 3.99 -10.13 -20.10
C HIS A 25 3.02 -9.42 -19.14
N ALA A 26 2.76 -8.12 -19.32
CA ALA A 26 1.97 -7.30 -18.41
C ALA A 26 0.55 -7.83 -18.09
N TYR A 27 -0.02 -8.65 -18.98
CA TYR A 27 -1.38 -9.17 -18.90
C TYR A 27 -1.47 -10.70 -18.74
N ASP A 28 -0.34 -11.41 -18.56
CA ASP A 28 -0.30 -12.88 -18.55
C ASP A 28 -1.13 -13.53 -17.43
N ASP A 29 -1.30 -12.83 -16.30
CA ASP A 29 -2.12 -13.28 -15.16
C ASP A 29 -3.54 -12.70 -15.15
N CYS A 30 -3.92 -11.89 -16.16
CA CYS A 30 -5.24 -11.29 -16.23
C CYS A 30 -6.29 -12.31 -16.68
N VAL A 31 -7.46 -12.29 -16.02
CA VAL A 31 -8.65 -12.96 -16.54
C VAL A 31 -9.21 -12.17 -17.73
N GLU A 32 -9.85 -12.85 -18.67
CA GLU A 32 -10.56 -12.18 -19.78
C GLU A 32 -11.63 -11.24 -19.22
N ASP A 33 -11.70 -10.03 -19.76
CA ASP A 33 -12.76 -9.06 -19.41
C ASP A 33 -14.07 -9.51 -20.05
N VAL A 34 -14.92 -10.15 -19.25
CA VAL A 34 -16.24 -10.66 -19.67
C VAL A 34 -17.36 -9.64 -19.41
N SER A 35 -17.04 -8.35 -19.35
CA SER A 35 -18.03 -7.29 -19.12
C SER A 35 -19.12 -7.30 -20.21
N PRO A 36 -20.40 -7.47 -19.86
CA PRO A 36 -21.48 -7.64 -20.84
C PRO A 36 -21.90 -6.35 -21.55
N ASP A 37 -21.31 -5.21 -21.18
CA ASP A 37 -21.67 -3.86 -21.64
C ASP A 37 -20.64 -3.25 -22.62
N ASP A 38 -19.49 -3.90 -22.89
CA ASP A 38 -18.46 -3.42 -23.82
C ASP A 38 -18.57 -4.17 -25.16
N ASP A 39 -19.28 -3.59 -26.13
CA ASP A 39 -19.58 -4.17 -27.47
C ASP A 39 -18.32 -4.50 -28.32
N THR A 40 -17.13 -4.11 -27.85
CA THR A 40 -15.83 -4.45 -28.45
C THR A 40 -14.80 -4.80 -27.37
N PRO A 41 -14.30 -6.05 -27.29
CA PRO A 41 -13.23 -6.39 -26.37
C PRO A 41 -11.94 -5.65 -26.77
N LYS A 42 -11.39 -4.87 -25.83
CA LYS A 42 -10.13 -4.15 -26.02
C LYS A 42 -9.01 -5.17 -26.21
N GLN A 43 -8.30 -5.11 -27.33
CA GLN A 43 -7.15 -6.01 -27.53
C GLN A 43 -5.95 -5.43 -26.82
N ILE A 44 -5.05 -6.28 -26.31
CA ILE A 44 -3.78 -5.85 -25.69
C ILE A 44 -2.99 -4.94 -26.65
N ALA A 45 -3.08 -5.20 -27.96
CA ALA A 45 -2.45 -4.40 -29.01
C ALA A 45 -3.00 -2.96 -29.14
N ASP A 46 -4.17 -2.65 -28.58
CA ASP A 46 -4.77 -1.32 -28.60
C ASP A 46 -4.28 -0.44 -27.43
N ILE A 47 -3.54 -1.01 -26.46
CA ILE A 47 -3.08 -0.32 -25.25
C ILE A 47 -1.74 0.39 -25.56
N PRO A 48 -1.66 1.73 -25.46
CA PRO A 48 -0.45 2.46 -25.80
C PRO A 48 0.58 2.40 -24.67
N TYR A 49 1.84 2.11 -25.02
CA TYR A 49 2.96 2.26 -24.09
C TYR A 49 3.30 3.73 -23.83
N HIS A 50 3.66 4.04 -22.58
CA HIS A 50 4.01 5.39 -22.13
C HIS A 50 5.40 5.44 -21.49
N LEU A 51 6.28 6.29 -22.00
CA LEU A 51 7.56 6.59 -21.36
C LEU A 51 7.36 7.59 -20.22
N VAL A 52 7.47 7.13 -18.97
CA VAL A 52 7.31 7.96 -17.77
C VAL A 52 8.67 8.44 -17.26
N LEU A 53 8.92 9.75 -17.36
CA LEU A 53 10.13 10.39 -16.81
C LEU A 53 9.80 11.12 -15.51
N ARG A 54 10.13 10.50 -14.37
CA ARG A 54 9.97 11.11 -13.04
C ARG A 54 11.19 11.96 -12.70
N LYS A 55 11.00 13.16 -12.15
CA LYS A 55 12.12 14.05 -11.73
C LYS A 55 12.95 13.36 -10.65
N PHE A 56 14.25 13.19 -10.90
CA PHE A 56 15.17 12.65 -9.91
C PHE A 56 15.30 13.58 -8.69
N PHE A 57 15.34 12.97 -7.51
CA PHE A 57 15.73 13.58 -6.25
C PHE A 57 16.39 12.53 -5.35
N GLN A 58 17.21 12.96 -4.40
CA GLN A 58 17.84 12.04 -3.44
C GLN A 58 16.81 11.61 -2.38
N MET A 59 16.17 10.47 -2.64
CA MET A 59 15.24 9.83 -1.71
C MET A 59 16.02 9.04 -0.66
N ASN A 60 15.58 9.09 0.61
CA ASN A 60 16.13 8.26 1.67
C ASN A 60 15.35 6.92 1.75
N PRO A 61 15.94 5.76 1.39
CA PRO A 61 15.20 4.48 1.30
C PRO A 61 14.60 4.02 2.64
N SER A 62 15.18 4.45 3.77
CA SER A 62 14.71 4.06 5.10
C SER A 62 13.30 4.57 5.46
N VAL A 63 12.80 5.61 4.78
CA VAL A 63 11.45 6.16 5.01
C VAL A 63 10.53 6.01 3.80
N GLU A 64 10.76 4.93 3.05
CA GLU A 64 9.88 4.41 2.02
C GLU A 64 9.14 3.16 2.54
N PHE A 65 7.84 3.09 2.29
CA PHE A 65 6.95 2.06 2.85
C PHE A 65 5.99 1.51 1.78
N ARG A 66 5.75 0.21 1.81
CA ARG A 66 4.73 -0.47 1.00
C ARG A 66 3.47 -0.68 1.85
N CYS A 67 2.33 -0.31 1.30
CA CYS A 67 1.04 -0.25 2.00
C CYS A 67 0.01 -1.13 1.28
N PHE A 68 -0.74 -1.91 2.04
CA PHE A 68 -1.63 -2.96 1.53
C PHE A 68 -3.09 -2.59 1.81
N VAL A 69 -3.88 -2.43 0.75
CA VAL A 69 -5.30 -2.06 0.83
C VAL A 69 -6.16 -3.25 0.39
N ARG A 70 -7.09 -3.64 1.26
CA ARG A 70 -8.08 -4.68 0.98
C ARG A 70 -9.48 -4.16 1.32
N ASN A 71 -10.45 -4.31 0.43
CA ASN A 71 -11.82 -3.81 0.62
C ASN A 71 -11.92 -2.33 1.05
N ARG A 72 -11.14 -1.45 0.39
CA ARG A 72 -10.95 -0.02 0.73
C ARG A 72 -10.50 0.26 2.17
N LYS A 73 -9.82 -0.69 2.80
CA LYS A 73 -9.22 -0.55 4.13
C LYS A 73 -7.72 -0.79 4.02
N LEU A 74 -6.91 0.14 4.53
CA LEU A 74 -5.47 -0.06 4.70
C LEU A 74 -5.27 -1.11 5.78
N ILE A 75 -4.90 -2.35 5.43
CA ILE A 75 -4.76 -3.46 6.38
C ILE A 75 -3.35 -3.62 6.95
N ALA A 76 -2.32 -3.25 6.19
CA ALA A 76 -0.93 -3.46 6.58
C ALA A 76 0.05 -2.47 5.92
N LEU A 77 1.21 -2.29 6.54
CA LEU A 77 2.36 -1.52 6.05
C LEU A 77 3.67 -2.26 6.34
N CYS A 78 4.66 -2.14 5.46
CA CYS A 78 6.03 -2.56 5.74
C CYS A 78 7.07 -1.58 5.20
N GLN A 79 8.28 -1.65 5.76
CA GLN A 79 9.45 -0.97 5.23
C GLN A 79 9.79 -1.48 3.81
N ARG A 80 10.06 -0.56 2.86
CA ARG A 80 10.35 -0.91 1.46
C ARG A 80 11.77 -1.41 1.24
N ASP A 81 12.74 -0.75 1.88
CA ASP A 81 14.15 -1.14 1.88
C ASP A 81 14.39 -2.28 2.88
N LEU A 82 15.32 -3.19 2.59
CA LEU A 82 15.53 -4.40 3.42
C LEU A 82 16.67 -4.29 4.47
N ASN A 83 17.19 -3.08 4.74
CA ASN A 83 18.17 -2.86 5.81
C ASN A 83 17.51 -2.56 7.17
N HIS A 84 18.22 -2.79 8.27
CA HIS A 84 17.74 -2.43 9.61
C HIS A 84 18.00 -0.95 9.93
N PHE A 85 16.98 -0.22 10.42
CA PHE A 85 17.10 1.17 10.86
C PHE A 85 16.49 1.42 12.25
N ASP A 86 17.33 1.46 13.30
CA ASP A 86 16.95 1.68 14.70
C ASP A 86 15.98 2.85 14.94
N PHE A 87 16.10 3.94 14.18
CA PHE A 87 15.31 5.16 14.42
C PHE A 87 13.84 5.02 14.02
N LEU A 88 13.49 4.12 13.09
CA LEU A 88 12.12 3.93 12.61
C LEU A 88 11.19 3.45 13.72
N PHE A 89 11.68 2.56 14.58
CA PHE A 89 10.92 2.04 15.74
C PHE A 89 10.46 3.15 16.70
N ARG A 90 11.19 4.27 16.79
CA ARG A 90 10.79 5.43 17.62
C ARG A 90 9.76 6.34 16.96
N MET A 91 9.52 6.14 15.66
CA MET A 91 8.67 6.97 14.82
C MET A 91 7.52 6.19 14.20
N GLN A 92 7.42 4.88 14.49
CA GLN A 92 6.53 3.93 13.86
C GLN A 92 5.06 4.37 13.94
N ASP A 93 4.59 4.80 15.11
CA ASP A 93 3.19 5.25 15.27
C ASP A 93 2.92 6.57 14.54
N LYS A 94 3.88 7.51 14.53
CA LYS A 94 3.78 8.76 13.76
C LYS A 94 3.69 8.47 12.26
N LEU A 95 4.54 7.58 11.76
CA LEU A 95 4.56 7.15 10.37
C LEU A 95 3.25 6.43 10.00
N ARG A 96 2.78 5.50 10.84
CA ARG A 96 1.48 4.81 10.68
C ARG A 96 0.35 5.83 10.54
N HIS A 97 0.24 6.77 11.46
CA HIS A 97 -0.82 7.78 11.47
C HIS A 97 -0.78 8.69 10.24
N VAL A 98 0.40 9.21 9.88
CA VAL A 98 0.56 10.10 8.72
C VAL A 98 0.25 9.38 7.39
N ILE A 99 0.59 8.10 7.26
CA ILE A 99 0.25 7.28 6.08
C ILE A 99 -1.24 6.90 6.06
N HIS A 100 -1.82 6.57 7.21
CA HIS A 100 -3.26 6.25 7.32
C HIS A 100 -4.14 7.44 6.92
N ASN A 101 -3.87 8.62 7.47
CA ASN A 101 -4.61 9.84 7.09
C ASN A 101 -4.47 10.14 5.59
N PHE A 102 -3.27 9.96 5.03
CA PHE A 102 -3.06 10.12 3.59
C PHE A 102 -3.91 9.12 2.78
N PHE A 103 -3.99 7.85 3.20
CA PHE A 103 -4.84 6.87 2.55
C PHE A 103 -6.32 7.27 2.58
N ASP A 104 -6.86 7.57 3.76
CA ASP A 104 -8.27 7.97 3.94
C ASP A 104 -8.62 9.21 3.10
N ASP A 105 -7.81 10.27 3.21
CA ASP A 105 -8.06 11.56 2.55
C ASP A 105 -7.88 11.50 1.02
N ARG A 106 -6.96 10.66 0.52
CA ARG A 106 -6.42 10.79 -0.85
C ARG A 106 -6.61 9.59 -1.76
N LEU A 107 -6.84 8.39 -1.22
CA LEU A 107 -6.90 7.14 -1.99
C LEU A 107 -8.18 6.31 -1.73
N LYS A 108 -8.65 6.22 -0.48
CA LYS A 108 -9.75 5.32 -0.04
C LYS A 108 -10.99 5.37 -0.93
N HIS A 109 -11.41 6.55 -1.38
CA HIS A 109 -12.61 6.75 -2.19
C HIS A 109 -12.33 7.36 -3.60
N THR A 110 -11.07 7.51 -3.97
CA THR A 110 -10.64 8.16 -5.22
C THR A 110 -9.95 7.21 -6.19
N PHE A 111 -9.31 6.14 -5.66
CA PHE A 111 -8.76 5.07 -6.48
C PHE A 111 -9.90 4.14 -6.96
N PRO A 112 -9.91 3.69 -8.23
CA PRO A 112 -11.01 2.90 -8.78
C PRO A 112 -11.18 1.56 -8.09
N ASP A 113 -10.08 0.83 -7.83
CA ASP A 113 -10.14 -0.51 -7.26
C ASP A 113 -10.25 -0.51 -5.73
N ASP A 114 -10.95 -1.51 -5.19
CA ASP A 114 -11.11 -1.70 -3.75
C ASP A 114 -9.90 -2.39 -3.09
N ASN A 115 -9.07 -3.06 -3.90
CA ASN A 115 -7.91 -3.85 -3.46
C ASN A 115 -6.69 -3.44 -4.28
N PHE A 116 -5.66 -2.90 -3.63
CA PHE A 116 -4.43 -2.45 -4.29
C PHE A 116 -3.26 -2.34 -3.30
N VAL A 117 -2.05 -2.22 -3.82
CA VAL A 117 -0.84 -1.96 -3.06
C VAL A 117 -0.32 -0.59 -3.46
N PHE A 118 0.15 0.22 -2.52
CA PHE A 118 0.75 1.53 -2.86
C PHE A 118 2.04 1.77 -2.07
N ASP A 119 3.03 2.32 -2.76
CA ASP A 119 4.34 2.66 -2.20
C ASP A 119 4.38 4.16 -1.89
N VAL A 120 4.89 4.52 -0.71
CA VAL A 120 4.97 5.90 -0.24
C VAL A 120 6.33 6.26 0.32
N TYR A 121 6.72 7.52 0.14
CA TYR A 121 7.89 8.13 0.76
C TYR A 121 7.45 9.22 1.74
N VAL A 122 8.01 9.19 2.95
CA VAL A 122 7.66 10.13 4.03
C VAL A 122 8.89 10.98 4.38
N PRO A 123 9.16 12.07 3.62
CA PRO A 123 10.34 12.91 3.83
C PRO A 123 10.36 13.58 5.21
N PRO A 124 11.53 13.89 5.78
CA PRO A 124 11.64 14.77 6.95
C PRO A 124 10.92 16.11 6.70
N PRO A 125 10.15 16.65 7.67
CA PRO A 125 10.03 16.26 9.08
C PRO A 125 9.01 15.15 9.38
N HIS A 126 8.60 14.38 8.37
CA HIS A 126 7.64 13.28 8.45
C HIS A 126 6.23 13.76 8.82
N ASP A 127 5.79 14.84 8.18
CA ASP A 127 4.46 15.48 8.26
C ASP A 127 3.65 15.30 6.97
N ARG A 128 4.26 14.76 5.91
CA ARG A 128 3.69 14.64 4.56
C ARG A 128 4.06 13.30 3.94
N VAL A 129 3.16 12.79 3.11
CA VAL A 129 3.31 11.56 2.35
C VAL A 129 3.41 11.89 0.86
N TRP A 130 4.38 11.31 0.17
CA TRP A 130 4.49 11.35 -1.28
C TRP A 130 4.14 9.96 -1.81
N LEU A 131 3.11 9.86 -2.65
CA LEU A 131 2.81 8.64 -3.39
C LEU A 131 3.95 8.38 -4.38
N ILE A 132 4.62 7.25 -4.25
CA ILE A 132 5.67 6.81 -5.16
C ILE A 132 5.09 5.95 -6.26
N ASP A 133 4.25 4.97 -5.92
CA ASP A 133 3.73 4.02 -6.92
C ASP A 133 2.42 3.35 -6.47
N VAL A 134 1.68 2.78 -7.42
CA VAL A 134 0.50 1.94 -7.14
C VAL A 134 0.61 0.66 -7.96
N ASN A 135 0.45 -0.47 -7.30
CA ASN A 135 0.68 -1.82 -7.80
C ASN A 135 -0.59 -2.67 -7.60
N PRO A 136 -0.85 -3.67 -8.45
CA PRO A 136 -2.05 -4.50 -8.35
C PRO A 136 -2.06 -5.38 -7.09
N TRP A 137 -3.25 -5.70 -6.58
CA TRP A 137 -3.46 -6.70 -5.53
C TRP A 137 -3.33 -8.12 -6.10
N ALA A 138 -2.10 -8.52 -6.44
CA ALA A 138 -1.80 -9.78 -7.09
C ALA A 138 -0.43 -10.32 -6.64
N VAL A 139 -0.25 -11.64 -6.70
CA VAL A 139 0.96 -12.36 -6.22
C VAL A 139 2.26 -11.86 -6.87
N ARG A 140 2.16 -11.30 -8.08
CA ARG A 140 3.25 -10.63 -8.82
C ARG A 140 3.83 -9.42 -8.08
N THR A 141 3.01 -8.68 -7.34
CA THR A 141 3.45 -7.58 -6.50
C THR A 141 4.17 -8.15 -5.27
N ASP A 142 5.43 -7.79 -5.08
CA ASP A 142 6.23 -8.29 -3.95
C ASP A 142 5.63 -7.89 -2.58
N PRO A 143 5.29 -8.84 -1.68
CA PRO A 143 4.73 -8.55 -0.36
C PRO A 143 5.79 -8.16 0.68
N LEU A 144 7.09 -8.28 0.37
CA LEU A 144 8.24 -7.88 1.21
C LEU A 144 8.28 -8.57 2.58
N LEU A 145 7.91 -7.85 3.65
CA LEU A 145 7.88 -8.36 5.03
C LEU A 145 6.56 -9.10 5.36
N PHE A 146 5.80 -9.45 4.33
CA PHE A 146 4.58 -10.24 4.43
C PHE A 146 4.60 -11.38 3.42
N SER A 147 3.70 -12.34 3.60
CA SER A 147 3.31 -13.32 2.58
C SER A 147 1.94 -12.96 1.97
N TRP A 148 1.69 -13.38 0.73
CA TRP A 148 0.36 -13.21 0.14
C TRP A 148 -0.74 -13.96 0.91
N LEU A 149 -0.41 -15.12 1.50
CA LEU A 149 -1.36 -15.90 2.29
C LEU A 149 -1.82 -15.16 3.56
N GLU A 150 -0.91 -14.46 4.25
CA GLU A 150 -1.30 -13.68 5.42
C GLU A 150 -2.02 -12.38 5.02
N LEU A 151 -1.60 -11.69 3.95
CA LEU A 151 -2.31 -10.51 3.44
C LEU A 151 -3.77 -10.81 3.05
N LEU A 152 -4.04 -12.03 2.57
CA LEU A 152 -5.39 -12.52 2.28
C LEU A 152 -6.19 -12.95 3.53
N THR A 153 -5.56 -13.15 4.69
CA THR A 153 -6.21 -13.65 5.92
C THR A 153 -6.11 -12.71 7.13
N LEU A 154 -5.33 -11.62 7.05
CA LEU A 154 -5.26 -10.57 8.08
C LEU A 154 -6.66 -10.01 8.39
N PRO A 155 -6.95 -9.65 9.65
CA PRO A 155 -8.21 -9.03 10.03
C PRO A 155 -8.33 -7.64 9.40
N GLU A 156 -9.54 -7.29 9.00
CA GLU A 156 -9.91 -5.94 8.58
C GLU A 156 -10.50 -5.15 9.74
N PRO A 157 -10.50 -3.80 9.69
CA PRO A 157 -11.34 -3.01 10.57
C PRO A 157 -12.81 -3.43 10.40
N PRO A 158 -13.59 -3.44 11.51
CA PRO A 158 -15.03 -3.62 11.46
C PRO A 158 -15.66 -2.65 10.46
N GLU A 159 -16.77 -3.06 9.83
CA GLU A 159 -17.53 -2.10 9.02
C GLU A 159 -18.05 -0.96 9.88
N GLU A 160 -17.87 0.27 9.40
CA GLU A 160 -18.47 1.48 9.96
C GLU A 160 -20.00 1.34 9.91
N LYS A 161 -20.59 0.77 10.97
CA LYS A 161 -22.04 0.65 11.10
C LYS A 161 -22.63 2.06 11.15
N VAL A 162 -23.23 2.50 10.03
CA VAL A 162 -23.96 3.76 9.95
C VAL A 162 -25.18 3.69 10.86
N ILE A 163 -25.01 4.06 12.13
CA ILE A 163 -26.10 4.18 13.10
C ILE A 163 -26.97 5.36 12.67
N ARG A 164 -28.01 5.07 11.88
CA ARG A 164 -29.05 6.04 11.55
C ARG A 164 -29.88 6.32 12.81
N ILE A 165 -29.42 7.24 13.64
CA ILE A 165 -30.19 7.77 14.77
C ILE A 165 -31.46 8.40 14.20
N PRO A 166 -32.67 7.88 14.52
CA PRO A 166 -33.90 8.49 14.06
C PRO A 166 -34.15 9.78 14.86
N ILE A 167 -33.72 10.92 14.30
CA ILE A 167 -34.03 12.23 14.87
C ILE A 167 -35.54 12.44 14.82
N ARG A 168 -36.21 12.19 15.95
CA ARG A 168 -37.61 12.60 16.17
C ARG A 168 -37.63 14.13 16.15
N PRO A 169 -38.35 14.79 15.23
CA PRO A 169 -38.35 16.25 15.17
C PRO A 169 -39.02 16.82 16.42
N ALA A 170 -38.24 17.51 17.25
CA ALA A 170 -38.71 18.23 18.42
C ALA A 170 -39.34 19.57 18.00
N ASN A 171 -40.53 19.51 17.39
CA ASN A 171 -41.40 20.67 17.19
C ASN A 171 -42.79 20.36 17.73
N GLY A 172 -42.98 20.64 19.02
CA GLY A 172 -44.30 20.84 19.57
C GLY A 172 -44.79 22.24 19.22
N THR A 173 -45.77 22.34 18.34
CA THR A 173 -46.64 23.53 18.23
C THR A 173 -48.07 23.06 18.47
N ALA A 174 -48.65 23.52 19.56
CA ALA A 174 -50.05 23.29 19.87
C ALA A 174 -50.90 24.32 19.11
N GLU A 175 -51.75 23.86 18.21
CA GLU A 175 -52.92 24.61 17.77
C GLU A 175 -54.16 23.75 17.99
N SER A 176 -55.08 24.30 18.77
CA SER A 176 -56.35 23.70 19.14
C SER A 176 -57.46 24.28 18.27
N GLU A 177 -58.25 23.44 17.61
CA GLU A 177 -59.66 23.76 17.33
C GLU A 177 -60.49 22.48 17.14
N GLU A 178 -61.80 22.61 17.28
CA GLU A 178 -62.72 21.55 17.71
C GLU A 178 -63.34 20.74 16.54
N GLN A 179 -63.75 19.48 16.77
CA GLN A 179 -65.18 19.10 16.82
C GLN A 179 -65.50 17.59 17.00
N SER A 180 -66.38 17.34 17.99
CA SER A 180 -67.48 16.35 18.04
C SER A 180 -67.26 14.81 17.97
N ALA A 181 -67.62 14.19 19.10
CA ALA A 181 -68.64 13.11 19.27
C ALA A 181 -68.24 11.62 19.33
N ALA A 182 -68.67 10.96 20.43
CA ALA A 182 -68.81 9.50 20.69
C ALA A 182 -67.50 8.66 20.66
N GLN A 183 -67.24 7.60 21.44
CA GLN A 183 -67.91 6.83 22.51
C GLN A 183 -66.81 5.90 23.14
N SER A 184 -66.86 5.34 24.35
CA SER A 184 -67.57 5.62 25.63
C SER A 184 -67.16 4.59 26.69
N THR A 185 -67.00 4.96 27.97
CA THR A 185 -66.66 4.10 29.16
C THR A 185 -65.29 3.39 29.08
N ASP A 186 -64.52 3.21 30.16
CA ASP A 186 -64.89 2.93 31.55
C ASP A 186 -63.83 3.47 32.56
N ALA A 187 -64.18 3.57 33.84
CA ALA A 187 -63.34 4.13 34.90
C ALA A 187 -62.75 3.05 35.81
N ARG A 188 -61.50 3.21 36.25
CA ARG A 188 -61.02 2.59 37.50
C ARG A 188 -59.95 3.42 38.20
N GLU A 189 -60.12 3.55 39.51
CA GLU A 189 -59.34 4.38 40.42
C GLU A 189 -58.20 3.59 41.10
N GLY A 190 -57.21 4.32 41.64
CA GLY A 190 -56.22 3.81 42.62
C GLY A 190 -55.04 3.05 42.00
N GLU A 191 -53.78 3.23 42.40
CA GLU A 191 -53.26 3.53 43.74
C GLU A 191 -51.95 4.35 43.67
N VAL A 192 -51.59 5.00 44.78
CA VAL A 192 -50.31 5.68 44.97
C VAL A 192 -49.36 4.72 45.69
N SER A 193 -48.18 4.46 45.13
CA SER A 193 -47.15 3.63 45.77
C SER A 193 -45.80 4.34 45.75
N GLU A 194 -45.31 4.74 46.92
CA GLU A 194 -43.97 5.26 47.11
C GLU A 194 -42.95 4.11 47.05
N GLY A 195 -42.24 3.98 45.93
CA GLY A 195 -41.17 2.99 45.73
C GLY A 195 -39.79 3.61 45.92
N ARG A 196 -39.00 3.05 46.84
CA ARG A 196 -37.61 3.46 47.14
C ARG A 196 -36.72 3.50 45.90
N THR A 197 -35.95 4.57 45.76
CA THR A 197 -34.74 4.59 44.92
C THR A 197 -33.60 3.91 45.68
N ASP A 198 -33.44 2.60 45.48
CA ASP A 198 -32.22 1.88 45.84
C ASP A 198 -31.50 1.48 44.55
N MET A 199 -30.30 2.04 44.37
CA MET A 199 -29.13 1.56 43.62
C MET A 199 -29.34 0.73 42.35
N GLU A 200 -28.76 1.19 41.25
CA GLU A 200 -27.66 0.44 40.63
C GLU A 200 -26.67 1.46 40.05
N ASP A 201 -25.41 1.33 40.44
CA ASP A 201 -24.29 2.11 39.89
C ASP A 201 -24.19 1.69 38.41
N SER A 202 -24.44 2.61 37.49
CA SER A 202 -24.21 2.30 36.08
C SER A 202 -22.70 2.26 35.89
N ASP A 203 -22.13 1.06 35.86
CA ASP A 203 -20.78 0.82 35.39
C ASP A 203 -20.66 1.48 34.00
N GLU A 204 -20.07 2.68 33.99
CA GLU A 204 -19.45 3.25 32.81
C GLU A 204 -18.22 2.36 32.54
N GLU A 205 -18.48 1.17 31.99
CA GLU A 205 -17.53 0.52 31.09
C GLU A 205 -17.27 1.56 30.00
N GLU A 206 -16.19 2.34 30.18
CA GLU A 206 -15.50 3.00 29.09
C GLU A 206 -15.24 1.88 28.08
N ALA A 207 -16.11 1.80 27.07
CA ALA A 207 -15.92 0.90 25.96
C ALA A 207 -14.65 1.41 25.28
N ASP A 208 -13.54 0.75 25.62
CA ASP A 208 -12.33 0.73 24.81
C ASP A 208 -12.75 0.23 23.43
N GLU A 209 -13.25 1.13 22.59
CA GLU A 209 -13.46 0.92 21.16
C GLU A 209 -12.07 0.67 20.60
N GLU A 210 -11.66 -0.60 20.60
CA GLU A 210 -10.32 -1.07 20.30
C GLU A 210 -9.90 -0.48 18.94
N ILE A 211 -9.11 0.61 19.00
CA ILE A 211 -8.84 1.45 17.85
C ILE A 211 -8.08 0.60 16.85
N TRP A 212 -8.79 0.15 15.82
CA TRP A 212 -8.23 -0.75 14.84
C TRP A 212 -7.05 -0.05 14.15
N VAL A 213 -5.89 -0.69 14.18
CA VAL A 213 -4.65 -0.16 13.59
C VAL A 213 -4.08 -1.16 12.58
N PRO A 214 -3.59 -0.69 11.43
CA PRO A 214 -2.95 -1.57 10.47
C PRO A 214 -1.62 -2.12 11.01
N GLU A 215 -1.40 -3.41 10.72
CA GLU A 215 -0.18 -4.13 11.05
C GLU A 215 1.02 -3.45 10.37
N PHE A 216 2.03 -3.05 11.13
CA PHE A 216 3.16 -2.30 10.59
C PHE A 216 4.48 -3.00 10.91
N ARG A 217 5.09 -3.62 9.90
CA ARG A 217 6.37 -4.33 10.05
C ARG A 217 7.58 -3.47 9.69
N LEU A 218 8.56 -3.48 10.58
CA LEU A 218 9.87 -2.85 10.43
C LEU A 218 10.95 -3.91 10.68
N ILE A 219 12.05 -3.82 9.94
CA ILE A 219 13.09 -4.85 9.98
C ILE A 219 13.85 -4.78 11.29
N ARG A 220 13.91 -5.91 12.00
CA ARG A 220 14.69 -6.05 13.23
C ARG A 220 16.15 -6.38 12.91
N LYS A 221 17.04 -6.08 13.86
CA LYS A 221 18.48 -6.26 13.67
C LYS A 221 18.90 -7.72 13.46
N ASP A 222 18.20 -8.63 14.14
CA ASP A 222 18.46 -10.06 14.16
C ASP A 222 17.43 -10.85 13.32
N ASP A 223 16.78 -10.17 12.36
CA ASP A 223 15.71 -10.73 11.54
C ASP A 223 16.27 -11.64 10.43
N PRO A 224 15.97 -12.96 10.41
CA PRO A 224 16.45 -13.85 9.36
C PRO A 224 15.77 -13.58 8.01
N GLU A 225 14.57 -13.00 7.97
CA GLU A 225 13.84 -12.75 6.71
C GLU A 225 14.43 -11.57 5.94
N ALA A 226 15.08 -10.61 6.61
CA ALA A 226 15.82 -9.51 5.97
C ALA A 226 16.97 -9.99 5.05
N TYR A 227 17.45 -11.22 5.26
CA TYR A 227 18.50 -11.87 4.47
C TYR A 227 17.94 -12.97 3.54
N SER A 228 16.62 -13.12 3.42
CA SER A 228 16.00 -14.03 2.47
C SER A 228 16.09 -13.47 1.05
N PHE A 229 16.52 -14.31 0.11
CA PHE A 229 16.62 -13.97 -1.33
C PHE A 229 15.44 -14.52 -2.15
N ASN A 230 14.39 -15.04 -1.49
CA ASN A 230 13.19 -15.57 -2.16
C ASN A 230 12.21 -14.45 -2.54
N THR A 231 12.65 -13.58 -3.44
CA THR A 231 11.84 -12.51 -4.01
C THR A 231 11.12 -13.01 -5.27
N PRO A 232 9.85 -12.65 -5.53
CA PRO A 232 9.17 -13.04 -6.78
C PRO A 232 9.95 -12.62 -8.03
N GLN A 233 9.89 -13.43 -9.10
CA GLN A 233 10.43 -13.03 -10.40
C GLN A 233 9.72 -11.76 -10.87
N TYR A 234 10.48 -10.77 -11.31
CA TYR A 234 10.01 -9.40 -11.58
C TYR A 234 9.56 -8.57 -10.35
N SER A 235 9.97 -8.94 -9.13
CA SER A 235 9.95 -7.98 -8.01
C SER A 235 10.97 -6.86 -8.24
N ALA A 236 10.52 -5.60 -8.10
CA ALA A 236 11.30 -4.38 -8.31
C ALA A 236 12.59 -4.23 -7.47
N HIS A 237 12.91 -5.15 -6.54
CA HIS A 237 14.08 -5.05 -5.66
C HIS A 237 15.03 -6.26 -5.75
N LYS A 238 16.33 -5.92 -5.79
CA LYS A 238 17.49 -6.81 -5.63
C LYS A 238 17.76 -7.80 -6.76
N LEU A 239 18.12 -7.25 -7.93
CA LEU A 239 19.42 -7.38 -8.61
C LEU A 239 19.26 -7.39 -10.15
N PRO A 240 20.28 -7.00 -10.95
CA PRO A 240 20.26 -7.22 -12.39
C PRO A 240 20.11 -8.70 -12.74
N ARG A 241 19.48 -8.98 -13.88
CA ARG A 241 19.21 -10.34 -14.38
C ARG A 241 20.39 -11.29 -14.21
N ASP A 242 21.55 -10.89 -14.71
CA ASP A 242 22.75 -11.73 -14.73
C ASP A 242 23.19 -12.18 -13.33
N VAL A 243 22.90 -11.39 -12.30
CA VAL A 243 23.18 -11.75 -10.90
C VAL A 243 22.10 -12.69 -10.34
N VAL A 244 20.84 -12.51 -10.74
CA VAL A 244 19.73 -13.41 -10.39
C VAL A 244 19.95 -14.79 -11.02
N ASP A 245 20.22 -14.83 -12.33
CA ASP A 245 20.52 -16.04 -13.10
C ASP A 245 21.79 -16.73 -12.55
N ALA A 246 22.84 -15.97 -12.21
CA ALA A 246 24.05 -16.52 -11.58
C ALA A 246 23.82 -17.03 -10.14
N SER A 247 22.85 -16.49 -9.40
CA SER A 247 22.46 -16.99 -8.08
C SER A 247 21.73 -18.33 -8.16
N GLN A 248 20.86 -18.50 -9.18
CA GLN A 248 20.15 -19.76 -9.43
C GLN A 248 21.07 -20.84 -10.01
N GLY A 249 22.13 -20.46 -10.75
CA GLY A 249 23.17 -21.37 -11.24
C GLY A 249 24.11 -21.96 -10.17
N GLY A 250 23.96 -21.59 -8.90
CA GLY A 250 24.72 -22.13 -7.77
C GLY A 250 26.15 -21.55 -7.63
N PRO A 251 26.97 -22.11 -6.72
CA PRO A 251 28.22 -21.46 -6.29
C PRO A 251 29.29 -21.28 -7.38
N GLY A 252 29.20 -22.02 -8.48
CA GLY A 252 30.09 -21.86 -9.64
C GLY A 252 29.71 -20.66 -10.50
N ALA A 253 28.43 -20.56 -10.89
CA ALA A 253 27.93 -19.50 -11.76
C ALA A 253 28.12 -18.10 -11.14
N LEU A 254 27.86 -17.95 -9.84
CA LEU A 254 28.10 -16.68 -9.13
C LEU A 254 29.57 -16.25 -9.13
N ARG A 255 30.51 -17.20 -9.14
CA ARG A 255 31.95 -16.93 -9.19
C ARG A 255 32.41 -16.55 -10.60
N GLU A 256 31.95 -17.26 -11.61
CA GLU A 256 32.23 -16.95 -13.03
C GLU A 256 31.68 -15.57 -13.40
N PHE A 257 30.45 -15.25 -12.98
CA PHE A 257 29.88 -13.90 -13.12
C PHE A 257 30.76 -12.83 -12.45
N ALA A 258 31.19 -13.06 -11.20
CA ALA A 258 32.00 -12.09 -10.45
C ALA A 258 33.41 -11.86 -11.04
N ASP A 259 33.99 -12.84 -11.72
CA ASP A 259 35.28 -12.70 -12.40
C ASP A 259 35.12 -12.02 -13.77
N ASN A 260 34.09 -12.37 -14.55
CA ASN A 260 33.74 -11.66 -15.80
C ASN A 260 33.39 -10.18 -15.56
N TRP A 261 32.68 -9.86 -14.49
CA TRP A 261 32.30 -8.48 -14.15
C TRP A 261 33.52 -7.61 -13.81
N LYS A 262 34.56 -8.18 -13.17
CA LYS A 262 35.84 -7.48 -12.92
C LYS A 262 36.58 -7.20 -14.22
N GLU A 263 36.59 -8.16 -15.15
CA GLU A 263 37.23 -7.99 -16.47
C GLU A 263 36.52 -6.88 -17.29
N MET A 264 35.18 -6.86 -17.27
CA MET A 264 34.39 -5.78 -17.87
C MET A 264 34.71 -4.41 -17.26
N LEU A 265 34.74 -4.28 -15.93
CA LEU A 265 35.07 -3.01 -15.26
C LEU A 265 36.50 -2.56 -15.54
N ALA A 266 37.47 -3.49 -15.59
CA ALA A 266 38.85 -3.18 -15.92
C ALA A 266 39.00 -2.68 -17.37
N LYS A 267 38.28 -3.31 -18.30
CA LYS A 267 38.23 -2.90 -19.72
C LYS A 267 37.58 -1.53 -19.89
N GLN A 268 36.49 -1.25 -19.18
CA GLN A 268 35.82 0.05 -19.22
C GLN A 268 36.73 1.16 -18.66
N GLN A 269 37.43 0.92 -17.54
CA GLN A 269 38.43 1.88 -17.03
C GLN A 269 39.59 2.13 -17.99
N GLN A 270 39.98 1.14 -18.80
CA GLN A 270 40.96 1.33 -19.87
C GLN A 270 40.42 2.17 -21.02
N GLU A 271 39.19 1.88 -21.49
CA GLU A 271 38.54 2.62 -22.56
C GLU A 271 38.27 4.09 -22.17
N ASP A 272 37.82 4.35 -20.93
CA ASP A 272 37.63 5.70 -20.40
C ASP A 272 38.96 6.47 -20.30
N ALA A 273 40.04 5.82 -19.84
CA ALA A 273 41.37 6.44 -19.74
C ALA A 273 42.03 6.70 -21.12
N GLU A 274 41.79 5.83 -22.11
CA GLU A 274 42.20 6.08 -23.49
C GLU A 274 41.41 7.25 -24.10
N TYR A 275 40.11 7.35 -23.81
CA TYR A 275 39.27 8.46 -24.27
C TYR A 275 39.72 9.81 -23.68
N GLU A 276 39.92 9.90 -22.36
CA GLU A 276 40.46 11.10 -21.69
C GLU A 276 41.85 11.49 -22.21
N SER A 277 42.67 10.53 -22.62
CA SER A 277 43.98 10.81 -23.24
C SER A 277 43.88 11.35 -24.67
N SER A 278 42.75 11.13 -25.36
CA SER A 278 42.55 11.50 -26.77
C SER A 278 41.87 12.86 -26.99
N GLU A 279 41.17 13.41 -25.99
CA GLU A 279 40.62 14.78 -26.02
C GLU A 279 41.63 15.85 -25.55
N GLY A 280 42.87 15.45 -25.23
CA GLY A 280 43.91 16.31 -24.64
C GLY A 280 44.99 16.85 -25.59
N ASP A 281 44.97 16.50 -26.89
CA ASP A 281 45.96 16.86 -27.93
C ASP A 281 45.37 17.81 -29.02
#